data_AF-A0A7V7XNW0-F1
#
_entry.id   AF-A0A7V7XNW0-F1
#
_cell.length_a   1.000
_cell.length_b   1.000
_cell.length_c   1.000
_cell.angle_alpha   90.00
_cell.angle_beta   90.00
_cell.angle_gamma   90.00
#
_symmetry.space_group_name_H-M   'P 1'
#
loop_
_entity.id
_entity.type
_entity.pdbx_description
1 polymer ?
#
loop_
_entity_poly.entity_id
_entity_poly.type
_entity_poly.pdbx_seq_one_letter_code
_entity_poly.pdbx_strand_id
1 'polypeptide(L)'
;MASAPAMRQICDSVKARGFTLIELIVAMVITGILAAAAAIFLRVPIAGYFDVARRAALTDIADLAVRRFSRDVQTALPNSVRVAGACTGLTPCYLEYLEVRTGGRYREEPSGIGALLCPAGGVPGYNDALTIGTADTCFRSLGTVPDLATIVTGGAGDYLVVYNLGPGFAGADAYASGAATGGNKSRILAAAAGAGNEDRLDFQSMAFSLIPPDRRFQVVSGPVTYICDPASQTLTRQWGYAITAGQATPPVGGNGALLATGVTECGFAYNPNVVAQRNGVVSIRLQLTQADPAGTPERVTLFSQVHVSNVP
;
A
#
# COMPACT_ATOMS: atom_id res chain seq x y z
N MET A 1 -8.82 -51.36 86.59
CA MET A 1 -8.06 -51.23 85.32
C MET A 1 -9.03 -51.53 84.19
N ALA A 2 -9.67 -50.48 83.67
CA ALA A 2 -9.35 -49.83 82.39
C ALA A 2 -10.10 -50.54 81.23
N SER A 3 -11.31 -50.10 80.85
CA SER A 3 -11.65 -48.95 79.99
C SER A 3 -11.11 -49.06 78.56
N ALA A 4 -12.00 -49.42 77.62
CA ALA A 4 -11.93 -49.00 76.22
C ALA A 4 -13.36 -48.97 75.65
N PRO A 5 -13.94 -47.80 75.31
CA PRO A 5 -15.16 -47.73 74.52
C PRO A 5 -14.82 -47.77 73.03
N ALA A 6 -15.58 -48.54 72.28
CA ALA A 6 -15.48 -48.67 70.83
C ALA A 6 -15.93 -47.36 70.12
N MET A 7 -15.14 -46.97 69.11
CA MET A 7 -15.39 -45.85 68.22
C MET A 7 -16.67 -46.08 67.40
N ARG A 8 -17.67 -45.22 67.57
CA ARG A 8 -18.94 -45.27 66.83
C ARG A 8 -18.85 -44.31 65.64
N GLN A 9 -18.75 -44.86 64.43
CA GLN A 9 -18.88 -44.12 63.18
C GLN A 9 -20.27 -43.49 63.10
N ILE A 10 -20.32 -42.17 62.98
CA ILE A 10 -21.52 -41.43 62.59
C ILE A 10 -21.53 -41.39 61.06
N CYS A 11 -22.16 -42.39 60.45
CA CYS A 11 -22.63 -42.25 59.08
C CYS A 11 -23.99 -41.55 59.13
N ASP A 12 -24.00 -40.25 58.86
CA ASP A 12 -25.25 -39.53 58.61
C ASP A 12 -25.86 -40.06 57.30
N SER A 13 -26.88 -40.91 57.43
CA SER A 13 -27.70 -41.34 56.32
C SER A 13 -28.52 -40.14 55.82
N VAL A 14 -28.17 -39.60 54.65
CA VAL A 14 -29.03 -38.66 53.95
C VAL A 14 -30.30 -39.41 53.55
N LYS A 15 -31.39 -39.21 54.30
CA LYS A 15 -32.70 -39.77 53.96
C LYS A 15 -33.16 -39.13 52.65
N ALA A 16 -33.22 -39.91 51.58
CA ALA A 16 -33.91 -39.53 50.36
C ALA A 16 -35.40 -39.34 50.67
N ARG A 17 -35.85 -38.09 50.74
CA ARG A 17 -37.27 -37.75 50.84
C ARG A 17 -37.89 -37.91 49.46
N GLY A 18 -38.94 -38.71 49.34
CA GLY A 18 -39.70 -38.85 48.11
C GLY A 18 -40.43 -37.55 47.77
N PHE A 19 -40.31 -37.12 46.52
CA PHE A 19 -40.93 -35.91 45.97
C PHE A 19 -42.38 -36.19 45.57
N THR A 20 -43.28 -35.22 45.76
CA THR A 20 -44.68 -35.36 45.29
C THR A 20 -44.79 -34.97 43.82
N LEU A 21 -45.76 -35.56 43.10
CA LEU A 21 -46.01 -35.22 41.68
C LEU A 21 -46.30 -33.72 41.49
N ILE A 22 -46.97 -33.09 42.46
CA ILE A 22 -47.22 -31.64 42.48
C ILE A 22 -45.91 -30.84 42.58
N GLU A 23 -44.99 -31.25 43.45
CA GLU A 23 -43.71 -30.57 43.64
C GLU A 23 -42.85 -30.61 42.36
N LEU A 24 -42.88 -31.74 41.64
CA LEU A 24 -42.20 -31.89 40.37
C LEU A 24 -42.81 -31.02 39.26
N ILE A 25 -44.14 -30.95 39.18
CA ILE A 25 -44.83 -30.07 38.21
C ILE A 25 -44.50 -28.60 38.49
N VAL A 26 -44.60 -28.15 39.75
CA VAL A 26 -44.29 -26.77 40.13
C VAL A 26 -42.84 -26.41 39.81
N ALA A 27 -41.89 -27.32 40.08
CA ALA A 27 -40.47 -27.11 39.74
C ALA A 27 -40.25 -26.95 38.24
N MET A 28 -40.87 -27.81 37.40
CA MET A 28 -40.77 -27.70 35.94
C MET A 28 -41.38 -26.39 35.40
N VAL A 29 -42.52 -25.96 35.96
CA VAL A 29 -43.17 -24.70 35.55
C VAL A 29 -42.31 -23.49 35.93
N ILE A 30 -41.82 -23.42 37.17
CA ILE A 30 -40.99 -22.30 37.64
C ILE A 30 -39.68 -22.24 36.86
N THR A 31 -38.99 -23.37 36.67
CA THR A 31 -37.75 -23.41 35.89
C THR A 31 -37.98 -23.00 34.43
N GLY A 32 -39.10 -23.40 33.83
CA GLY A 32 -39.49 -22.96 32.49
C GLY A 32 -39.68 -21.44 32.38
N ILE A 33 -40.40 -20.82 33.31
CA ILE A 33 -40.62 -19.36 33.33
C ILE A 33 -39.30 -18.61 33.52
N LEU A 34 -38.47 -19.05 34.48
CA LEU A 34 -37.17 -18.43 34.74
C LEU A 34 -36.21 -18.57 33.55
N ALA A 35 -36.17 -19.74 32.91
CA ALA A 35 -35.36 -19.97 31.71
C ALA A 35 -35.82 -19.09 30.54
N ALA A 36 -37.13 -18.95 30.31
CA ALA A 36 -37.67 -18.08 29.27
C ALA A 36 -37.34 -16.60 29.51
N ALA A 37 -37.50 -16.12 30.75
CA ALA A 37 -37.11 -14.77 31.13
C ALA A 37 -35.61 -14.53 30.91
N ALA A 38 -34.76 -15.43 31.41
CA ALA A 38 -33.31 -15.35 31.22
C ALA A 38 -32.91 -15.35 29.74
N ALA A 39 -33.55 -16.18 28.91
CA ALA A 39 -33.27 -16.23 27.47
C ALA A 39 -33.56 -14.91 26.76
N ILE A 40 -34.60 -14.17 27.15
CA ILE A 40 -34.90 -12.85 26.58
C ILE A 40 -33.86 -11.82 27.02
N PHE A 41 -33.49 -11.82 28.31
CA PHE A 41 -32.51 -10.88 28.86
C PHE A 41 -31.10 -11.09 28.32
N LEU A 42 -30.70 -12.33 28.00
CA LEU A 42 -29.36 -12.64 27.49
C LEU A 42 -29.19 -12.34 25.99
N ARG A 43 -30.27 -12.30 25.20
CA ARG A 43 -30.18 -12.04 23.75
C ARG A 43 -29.59 -10.67 23.43
N VAL A 44 -30.05 -9.63 24.12
CA VAL A 44 -29.62 -8.24 23.88
C VAL A 44 -28.12 -8.03 24.14
N PRO A 45 -27.54 -8.40 25.30
CA PRO A 45 -26.11 -8.21 25.55
C PRO A 45 -25.22 -9.07 24.64
N ILE A 46 -25.67 -10.28 24.27
CA ILE A 46 -24.93 -11.13 23.32
C ILE A 46 -24.94 -10.51 21.92
N ALA A 47 -26.09 -10.06 21.42
CA ALA A 47 -26.19 -9.37 20.14
C ALA A 47 -25.34 -8.10 20.13
N GLY A 48 -25.43 -7.28 21.18
CA GLY A 48 -24.63 -6.06 21.32
C GLY A 48 -23.12 -6.34 21.33
N TYR A 49 -22.67 -7.45 21.92
CA TYR A 49 -21.26 -7.87 21.85
C TYR A 49 -20.81 -8.11 20.40
N PHE A 50 -21.61 -8.85 19.61
CA PHE A 50 -21.28 -9.13 18.21
C PHE A 50 -21.36 -7.89 17.32
N ASP A 51 -22.29 -6.97 17.57
CA ASP A 51 -22.39 -5.71 16.84
C ASP A 51 -21.15 -4.83 17.10
N VAL A 52 -20.72 -4.72 18.35
CA VAL A 52 -19.49 -4.01 18.71
C VAL A 52 -18.27 -4.65 18.04
N ALA A 53 -18.16 -5.98 18.07
CA ALA A 53 -17.06 -6.70 17.43
C ALA A 53 -17.02 -6.49 15.90
N ARG A 54 -18.18 -6.47 15.24
CA ARG A 54 -18.29 -6.26 13.78
C ARG A 54 -17.92 -4.83 13.38
N ARG A 55 -18.39 -3.83 14.11
CA ARG A 55 -18.01 -2.42 13.90
C ARG A 55 -16.52 -2.19 14.12
N ALA A 56 -15.94 -2.83 15.14
CA ALA A 56 -14.52 -2.78 15.39
C ALA A 56 -13.75 -3.36 14.19
N ALA A 57 -14.11 -4.56 13.73
CA ALA A 57 -13.46 -5.19 12.57
C ALA A 57 -13.57 -4.35 11.27
N LEU A 58 -14.74 -3.76 10.99
CA LEU A 58 -14.92 -2.86 9.85
C LEU A 58 -14.02 -1.63 9.93
N THR A 59 -13.92 -1.03 11.11
CA THR A 59 -13.08 0.14 11.35
C THR A 59 -11.60 -0.20 11.20
N ASP A 60 -11.17 -1.35 11.74
CA ASP A 60 -9.79 -1.83 11.65
C ASP A 60 -9.37 -2.11 10.20
N ILE A 61 -10.22 -2.77 9.42
CA ILE A 61 -9.97 -3.03 7.98
C ILE A 61 -9.83 -1.70 7.23
N ALA A 62 -10.74 -0.75 7.47
CA ALA A 62 -10.68 0.54 6.80
C ALA A 62 -9.42 1.34 7.19
N ASP A 63 -9.07 1.39 8.47
CA ASP A 63 -7.89 2.11 8.96
C ASP A 63 -6.58 1.50 8.42
N LEU A 64 -6.46 0.16 8.43
CA LEU A 64 -5.30 -0.52 7.86
C LEU A 64 -5.15 -0.27 6.35
N ALA A 65 -6.26 -0.34 5.60
CA ALA A 65 -6.27 -0.08 4.17
C ALA A 65 -5.86 1.37 3.85
N VAL A 66 -6.42 2.35 4.58
CA VAL A 66 -6.11 3.77 4.40
C VAL A 66 -4.67 4.07 4.84
N ARG A 67 -4.18 3.56 5.97
CA ARG A 67 -2.80 3.78 6.41
C ARG A 67 -1.77 3.19 5.45
N ARG A 68 -2.06 2.01 4.90
CA ARG A 68 -1.22 1.41 3.86
C ARG A 68 -1.22 2.29 2.62
N PHE A 69 -2.39 2.68 2.13
CA PHE A 69 -2.51 3.63 1.02
C PHE A 69 -1.71 4.92 1.25
N SER A 70 -1.81 5.53 2.43
CA SER A 70 -1.10 6.76 2.75
C SER A 70 0.42 6.62 2.73
N ARG A 71 0.97 5.50 3.21
CA ARG A 71 2.42 5.24 3.15
C ARG A 71 2.87 4.94 1.73
N ASP A 72 2.14 4.09 1.02
CA ASP A 72 2.46 3.66 -0.33
C ASP A 72 2.44 4.86 -1.32
N VAL A 73 1.50 5.80 -1.17
CA VAL A 73 1.42 6.99 -2.03
C VAL A 73 2.56 7.99 -1.76
N GLN A 74 3.18 7.97 -0.58
CA GLN A 74 4.33 8.84 -0.28
C GLN A 74 5.60 8.43 -1.03
N THR A 75 5.68 7.19 -1.53
CA THR A 75 6.79 6.72 -2.39
C THR A 75 6.54 7.01 -3.86
N ALA A 76 5.49 7.79 -4.21
CA ALA A 76 5.22 8.17 -5.57
C ALA A 76 6.35 9.03 -6.16
N LEU A 77 6.73 8.71 -7.40
CA LEU A 77 7.60 9.55 -8.20
C LEU A 77 6.94 10.92 -8.38
N PRO A 78 7.67 12.03 -8.19
CA PRO A 78 7.17 13.37 -8.40
C PRO A 78 6.43 13.50 -9.73
N ASN A 79 5.24 14.10 -9.73
CA ASN A 79 4.41 14.29 -10.93
C ASN A 79 3.97 12.99 -11.64
N SER A 80 3.98 11.84 -10.97
CA SER A 80 3.53 10.56 -11.54
C SER A 80 2.12 10.12 -11.11
N VAL A 81 1.53 10.77 -10.10
CA VAL A 81 0.19 10.38 -9.63
C VAL A 81 -0.86 10.76 -10.67
N ARG A 82 -1.71 9.80 -11.04
CA ARG A 82 -2.84 9.98 -11.94
C ARG A 82 -4.06 9.19 -11.48
N VAL A 83 -5.23 9.69 -11.80
CA VAL A 83 -6.52 9.08 -11.45
C VAL A 83 -7.33 8.88 -12.73
N ALA A 84 -7.96 7.72 -12.86
CA ALA A 84 -8.84 7.38 -13.96
C ALA A 84 -10.11 6.66 -13.46
N GLY A 85 -11.12 6.62 -14.32
CA GLY A 85 -12.47 6.20 -13.97
C GLY A 85 -13.35 7.38 -13.54
N ALA A 86 -14.62 7.10 -13.30
CA ALA A 86 -15.57 8.16 -12.94
C ALA A 86 -15.42 8.60 -11.47
N CYS A 87 -14.93 7.72 -10.58
CA CYS A 87 -14.61 8.04 -9.19
C CYS A 87 -15.75 8.71 -8.40
N THR A 88 -16.99 8.44 -8.80
CA THR A 88 -18.22 9.04 -8.23
C THR A 88 -18.72 8.34 -6.97
N GLY A 89 -17.94 7.42 -6.40
CA GLY A 89 -18.33 6.62 -5.24
C GLY A 89 -18.79 5.21 -5.61
N LEU A 90 -19.66 5.08 -6.62
CA LEU A 90 -20.34 3.80 -6.93
C LEU A 90 -19.74 3.05 -8.13
N THR A 91 -18.74 3.63 -8.79
CA THR A 91 -18.12 3.10 -10.01
C THR A 91 -16.64 2.83 -9.77
N PRO A 92 -16.03 1.92 -10.54
CA PRO A 92 -14.61 1.65 -10.41
C PRO A 92 -13.75 2.91 -10.56
N CYS A 93 -12.80 3.07 -9.66
CA CYS A 93 -11.88 4.20 -9.61
C CYS A 93 -10.45 3.68 -9.46
N TYR A 94 -9.53 4.27 -10.22
CA TYR A 94 -8.16 3.80 -10.35
C TYR A 94 -7.21 4.94 -10.02
N LEU A 95 -6.41 4.80 -8.97
CA LEU A 95 -5.29 5.70 -8.70
C LEU A 95 -4.00 4.97 -9.03
N GLU A 96 -3.21 5.53 -9.93
CA GLU A 96 -1.91 4.99 -10.34
C GLU A 96 -0.79 5.98 -10.06
N TYR A 97 0.37 5.47 -9.67
CA TYR A 97 1.60 6.23 -9.56
C TYR A 97 2.80 5.33 -9.86
N LEU A 98 3.96 5.93 -10.12
CA LEU A 98 5.21 5.20 -10.27
C LEU A 98 5.91 5.13 -8.92
N GLU A 99 6.19 3.92 -8.41
CA GLU A 99 6.80 3.72 -7.09
C GLU A 99 8.31 3.90 -7.15
N VAL A 100 8.82 4.89 -6.41
CA VAL A 100 10.25 5.11 -6.19
C VAL A 100 10.76 4.10 -5.18
N ARG A 101 11.74 3.30 -5.60
CA ARG A 101 12.47 2.37 -4.73
C ARG A 101 13.57 3.07 -3.97
N THR A 102 14.37 3.87 -4.67
CA THR A 102 15.49 4.62 -4.10
C THR A 102 15.84 5.80 -5.01
N GLY A 103 16.80 6.62 -4.62
CA GLY A 103 17.30 7.73 -5.41
C GLY A 103 18.51 8.37 -4.76
N GLY A 104 19.07 9.36 -5.42
CA GLY A 104 20.26 10.04 -4.94
C GLY A 104 20.59 11.26 -5.78
N ARG A 105 21.82 11.74 -5.64
CA ARG A 105 22.38 12.75 -6.52
C ARG A 105 23.39 12.11 -7.44
N TYR A 106 23.49 12.56 -8.68
CA TYR A 106 24.51 12.11 -9.63
C TYR A 106 25.61 13.17 -9.77
N ARG A 107 26.77 12.74 -10.25
CA ARG A 107 27.87 13.66 -10.58
C ARG A 107 27.63 14.33 -11.94
N GLU A 108 27.75 15.65 -11.99
CA GLU A 108 27.74 16.42 -13.26
C GLU A 108 29.17 16.64 -13.80
N GLU A 109 30.18 16.60 -12.93
CA GLU A 109 31.58 16.77 -13.31
C GLU A 109 32.38 15.50 -13.02
N PRO A 110 33.30 15.11 -13.92
CA PRO A 110 34.08 13.91 -13.70
C PRO A 110 35.05 14.02 -12.52
N SER A 111 35.42 12.88 -11.95
CA SER A 111 36.27 12.81 -10.75
C SER A 111 37.73 13.21 -10.95
N GLY A 112 38.23 13.35 -12.19
CA GLY A 112 39.61 13.77 -12.44
C GLY A 112 40.68 12.69 -12.16
N ILE A 113 40.31 11.47 -11.75
CA ILE A 113 41.25 10.40 -11.35
C ILE A 113 40.91 9.06 -12.02
N GLY A 114 41.76 8.61 -12.95
CA GLY A 114 41.88 7.21 -13.40
C GLY A 114 40.70 6.63 -14.21
N ALA A 115 40.97 5.59 -14.99
CA ALA A 115 39.98 4.92 -15.83
C ALA A 115 38.99 4.08 -14.99
N LEU A 116 37.96 4.71 -14.43
CA LEU A 116 36.77 4.02 -13.90
C LEU A 116 35.65 4.09 -14.94
N LEU A 117 35.92 3.45 -16.08
CA LEU A 117 35.19 3.65 -17.32
C LEU A 117 33.71 3.22 -17.21
N CYS A 118 32.81 4.18 -17.38
CA CYS A 118 31.52 3.92 -18.02
C CYS A 118 31.70 3.33 -19.44
N PRO A 119 30.83 2.43 -19.94
CA PRO A 119 30.99 1.94 -21.31
C PRO A 119 30.99 3.13 -22.29
N ALA A 120 31.89 3.03 -23.26
CA ALA A 120 32.50 4.15 -23.95
C ALA A 120 31.59 4.87 -24.97
N GLY A 121 31.47 6.20 -24.80
CA GLY A 121 31.05 7.18 -25.81
C GLY A 121 32.20 8.02 -26.38
N GLY A 122 33.45 7.53 -26.33
CA GLY A 122 34.53 8.03 -27.19
C GLY A 122 35.31 9.28 -26.75
N VAL A 123 35.16 9.78 -25.52
CA VAL A 123 36.03 10.86 -25.01
C VAL A 123 37.14 10.27 -24.12
N PRO A 124 38.43 10.38 -24.48
CA PRO A 124 39.52 9.94 -23.62
C PRO A 124 39.60 10.82 -22.37
N GLY A 125 39.52 10.21 -21.18
CA GLY A 125 39.97 10.84 -19.94
C GLY A 125 39.02 10.68 -18.77
N TYR A 126 37.70 10.78 -18.96
CA TYR A 126 36.78 10.96 -17.83
C TYR A 126 35.32 10.63 -18.21
N ASN A 127 34.64 9.73 -17.50
CA ASN A 127 33.27 9.32 -17.88
C ASN A 127 32.38 8.79 -16.74
N ASP A 128 32.55 9.24 -15.50
CA ASP A 128 31.70 8.84 -14.37
C ASP A 128 30.58 9.84 -14.04
N ALA A 129 30.46 10.91 -14.83
CA ALA A 129 29.43 11.95 -14.69
C ALA A 129 28.30 11.77 -15.71
N LEU A 130 27.05 11.95 -15.27
CA LEU A 130 25.89 11.92 -16.17
C LEU A 130 25.82 13.21 -16.98
N THR A 131 25.99 13.10 -18.29
CA THR A 131 25.95 14.27 -19.18
C THR A 131 24.54 14.46 -19.77
N ILE A 132 23.84 15.51 -19.33
CA ILE A 132 22.50 15.83 -19.83
C ILE A 132 22.58 16.30 -21.30
N GLY A 133 21.60 15.90 -22.11
CA GLY A 133 21.51 16.21 -23.53
C GLY A 133 22.32 15.27 -24.44
N THR A 134 23.16 14.40 -23.88
CA THR A 134 23.94 13.39 -24.61
C THR A 134 23.49 12.00 -24.18
N ALA A 135 23.50 11.04 -25.12
CA ALA A 135 23.20 9.66 -24.79
C ALA A 135 24.32 9.08 -23.91
N ASP A 136 23.95 8.61 -22.73
CA ASP A 136 24.86 8.03 -21.74
C ASP A 136 24.38 6.65 -21.31
N THR A 137 25.25 5.86 -20.70
CA THR A 137 24.98 4.48 -20.28
C THR A 137 25.30 4.19 -18.82
N CYS A 138 25.99 5.09 -18.12
CA CYS A 138 26.12 5.01 -16.66
C CYS A 138 26.55 6.32 -16.03
N PHE A 139 26.50 6.35 -14.70
CA PHE A 139 27.03 7.44 -13.90
C PHE A 139 27.42 6.93 -12.51
N ARG A 140 28.12 7.78 -11.74
CA ARG A 140 28.33 7.61 -10.30
C ARG A 140 27.46 8.54 -9.46
N SER A 141 26.90 8.00 -8.37
CA SER A 141 26.19 8.79 -7.39
C SER A 141 27.15 9.67 -6.59
N LEU A 142 26.64 10.79 -6.10
CA LEU A 142 27.28 11.61 -5.09
C LEU A 142 26.82 11.10 -3.71
N GLY A 143 27.68 10.30 -3.07
CA GLY A 143 27.33 9.59 -1.83
C GLY A 143 26.68 8.24 -2.07
N THR A 144 26.50 7.46 -1.00
CA THR A 144 25.88 6.14 -1.04
C THR A 144 24.41 6.23 -1.39
N VAL A 145 23.95 5.40 -2.31
CA VAL A 145 22.55 5.24 -2.66
C VAL A 145 21.89 4.38 -1.58
N PRO A 146 20.87 4.89 -0.87
CA PRO A 146 20.13 4.10 0.12
C PRO A 146 19.58 2.83 -0.53
N ASP A 147 19.64 1.70 0.18
CA ASP A 147 19.05 0.44 -0.25
C ASP A 147 19.47 0.00 -1.67
N LEU A 148 20.70 0.29 -2.10
CA LEU A 148 21.25 -0.05 -3.42
C LEU A 148 21.01 -1.53 -3.78
N ALA A 149 21.14 -2.45 -2.82
CA ALA A 149 20.95 -3.88 -3.00
C ALA A 149 19.50 -4.28 -3.36
N THR A 150 18.53 -3.39 -3.17
CA THR A 150 17.12 -3.65 -3.51
C THR A 150 16.80 -3.35 -4.97
N ILE A 151 17.70 -2.67 -5.70
CA ILE A 151 17.52 -2.34 -7.12
C ILE A 151 17.48 -3.63 -7.93
N VAL A 152 16.40 -3.82 -8.67
CA VAL A 152 16.27 -4.95 -9.60
C VAL A 152 16.87 -4.53 -10.94
N THR A 153 17.75 -5.33 -11.50
CA THR A 153 18.49 -5.00 -12.74
C THR A 153 18.10 -5.93 -13.90
N GLY A 154 18.50 -5.58 -15.13
CA GLY A 154 18.31 -6.43 -16.32
C GLY A 154 17.00 -6.18 -17.05
N GLY A 155 16.43 -7.19 -17.72
CA GLY A 155 15.25 -7.08 -18.60
C GLY A 155 13.88 -6.97 -17.92
N ALA A 156 13.80 -7.33 -16.63
CA ALA A 156 12.63 -7.12 -15.77
C ALA A 156 12.88 -6.18 -14.58
N GLY A 157 14.10 -5.62 -14.47
CA GLY A 157 14.50 -4.61 -13.49
C GLY A 157 13.85 -3.23 -13.57
N ASP A 158 14.26 -2.40 -12.63
CA ASP A 158 13.80 -1.04 -12.36
C ASP A 158 14.29 -0.03 -13.43
N TYR A 159 13.74 1.18 -13.36
CA TYR A 159 14.05 2.28 -14.27
C TYR A 159 14.74 3.44 -13.55
N LEU A 160 15.78 3.97 -14.17
CA LEU A 160 16.35 5.27 -13.87
C LEU A 160 15.47 6.37 -14.47
N VAL A 161 15.10 7.34 -13.65
CA VAL A 161 14.36 8.55 -14.04
C VAL A 161 15.10 9.77 -13.49
N VAL A 162 15.17 10.82 -14.29
CA VAL A 162 15.80 12.10 -13.91
C VAL A 162 14.84 13.23 -14.24
N TYR A 163 14.50 14.06 -13.25
CA TYR A 163 13.69 15.27 -13.47
C TYR A 163 12.31 15.01 -14.11
N ASN A 164 11.48 14.17 -13.48
CA ASN A 164 10.12 13.90 -13.98
C ASN A 164 9.18 15.10 -13.75
N LEU A 165 8.71 15.70 -14.84
CA LEU A 165 7.69 16.75 -14.84
C LEU A 165 6.27 16.20 -15.14
N GLY A 166 6.19 14.94 -15.57
CA GLY A 166 4.94 14.23 -15.80
C GLY A 166 4.37 14.44 -17.22
N PRO A 167 3.13 13.99 -17.45
CA PRO A 167 2.51 14.00 -18.78
C PRO A 167 2.43 15.39 -19.41
N GLY A 168 2.78 15.48 -20.70
CA GLY A 168 2.76 16.73 -21.47
C GLY A 168 4.12 17.45 -21.57
N PHE A 169 5.13 17.00 -20.82
CA PHE A 169 6.50 17.51 -20.92
C PHE A 169 7.40 16.53 -21.71
N ALA A 170 7.64 16.83 -22.98
CA ALA A 170 8.49 16.02 -23.84
C ALA A 170 9.91 15.91 -23.26
N GLY A 171 10.45 14.69 -23.16
CA GLY A 171 11.76 14.43 -22.57
C GLY A 171 11.79 14.39 -21.04
N ALA A 172 10.65 14.62 -20.37
CA ALA A 172 10.53 14.66 -18.92
C ALA A 172 9.29 13.91 -18.37
N ASP A 173 8.67 13.06 -19.20
CA ASP A 173 7.54 12.22 -18.82
C ASP A 173 7.99 10.75 -18.66
N ALA A 174 7.95 10.25 -17.42
CA ALA A 174 8.28 8.87 -17.09
C ALA A 174 7.24 7.85 -17.58
N TYR A 175 6.00 8.25 -17.87
CA TYR A 175 5.00 7.36 -18.49
C TYR A 175 5.20 7.20 -20.00
N ALA A 176 5.69 8.24 -20.68
CA ALA A 176 6.00 8.19 -22.10
C ALA A 176 7.11 7.16 -22.44
N SER A 177 7.03 6.53 -23.61
CA SER A 177 7.97 5.49 -24.05
C SER A 177 8.32 5.64 -25.53
N GLY A 178 9.60 5.53 -25.87
CA GLY A 178 10.12 5.59 -27.24
C GLY A 178 10.73 6.94 -27.60
N ALA A 179 11.57 6.93 -28.65
CA ALA A 179 12.28 8.11 -29.15
C ALA A 179 11.32 9.20 -29.69
N ALA A 180 10.12 8.82 -30.14
CA ALA A 180 9.13 9.73 -30.71
C ALA A 180 8.32 10.54 -29.66
N THR A 181 8.16 10.03 -28.43
CA THR A 181 7.43 10.73 -27.35
C THR A 181 8.36 11.31 -26.27
N GLY A 182 9.68 11.13 -26.39
CA GLY A 182 10.63 11.66 -25.40
C GLY A 182 10.41 11.06 -24.01
N GLY A 183 10.38 9.72 -23.90
CA GLY A 183 10.28 9.06 -22.60
C GLY A 183 11.44 9.44 -21.68
N ASN A 184 11.16 9.63 -20.38
CA ASN A 184 12.15 10.02 -19.37
C ASN A 184 12.51 8.87 -18.42
N LYS A 185 12.62 7.66 -18.97
CA LYS A 185 12.97 6.47 -18.18
C LYS A 185 13.93 5.58 -18.96
N SER A 186 14.99 5.13 -18.29
CA SER A 186 15.92 4.14 -18.83
C SER A 186 16.02 2.93 -17.92
N ARG A 187 16.11 1.72 -18.49
CA ARG A 187 16.18 0.48 -17.73
C ARG A 187 17.56 0.30 -17.11
N ILE A 188 17.62 -0.04 -15.83
CA ILE A 188 18.87 -0.29 -15.11
C ILE A 188 19.38 -1.69 -15.46
N LEU A 189 20.63 -1.76 -15.92
CA LEU A 189 21.31 -2.98 -16.35
C LEU A 189 22.20 -3.54 -15.23
N ALA A 190 22.84 -2.68 -14.44
CA ALA A 190 23.62 -3.07 -13.28
C ALA A 190 23.64 -1.96 -12.22
N ALA A 191 23.82 -2.35 -10.97
CA ALA A 191 24.00 -1.47 -9.83
C ALA A 191 25.11 -2.05 -8.96
N ALA A 192 26.12 -1.25 -8.64
CA ALA A 192 27.28 -1.71 -7.90
C ALA A 192 27.74 -0.66 -6.89
N ALA A 193 28.02 -1.09 -5.66
CA ALA A 193 28.68 -0.23 -4.69
C ALA A 193 30.07 0.14 -5.21
N GLY A 194 30.40 1.42 -5.21
CA GLY A 194 31.71 1.88 -5.67
C GLY A 194 32.64 2.25 -4.53
N ALA A 195 33.92 2.47 -4.88
CA ALA A 195 34.92 2.92 -3.93
C ALA A 195 34.61 4.35 -3.45
N GLY A 196 34.83 4.64 -2.16
CA GLY A 196 34.73 6.00 -1.63
C GLY A 196 33.30 6.51 -1.40
N ASN A 197 32.33 5.62 -1.14
CA ASN A 197 30.92 5.97 -0.93
C ASN A 197 30.24 6.58 -2.17
N GLU A 198 30.67 6.22 -3.37
CA GLU A 198 30.02 6.61 -4.62
C GLU A 198 29.60 5.36 -5.38
N ASP A 199 28.31 5.13 -5.51
CA ASP A 199 27.78 3.94 -6.17
C ASP A 199 27.66 4.16 -7.67
N ARG A 200 27.68 3.07 -8.42
CA ARG A 200 27.60 3.09 -9.88
C ARG A 200 26.28 2.48 -10.33
N LEU A 201 25.62 3.15 -11.27
CA LEU A 201 24.44 2.66 -11.95
C LEU A 201 24.71 2.60 -13.46
N ASP A 202 24.56 1.42 -14.05
CA ASP A 202 24.59 1.19 -15.48
C ASP A 202 23.15 1.04 -16.00
N PHE A 203 22.82 1.70 -17.10
CA PHE A 203 21.46 1.78 -17.66
C PHE A 203 21.49 1.71 -19.20
N GLN A 204 20.33 1.47 -19.82
CA GLN A 204 20.20 1.48 -21.27
C GLN A 204 20.49 2.87 -21.83
N SER A 205 21.20 2.95 -22.95
CA SER A 205 21.56 4.23 -23.58
C SER A 205 20.38 5.20 -23.68
N MET A 206 20.47 6.34 -23.01
CA MET A 206 19.43 7.38 -23.00
C MET A 206 20.05 8.77 -22.88
N ALA A 207 19.48 9.73 -23.61
CA ALA A 207 19.79 11.16 -23.46
C ALA A 207 18.67 11.83 -22.64
N PHE A 208 18.95 12.14 -21.37
CA PHE A 208 18.06 12.96 -20.57
C PHE A 208 18.05 14.38 -21.13
N SER A 209 16.88 14.93 -21.42
CA SER A 209 16.78 16.17 -22.20
C SER A 209 16.79 17.45 -21.35
N LEU A 210 16.41 17.36 -20.08
CA LEU A 210 16.29 18.50 -19.17
C LEU A 210 17.27 18.38 -18.00
N ILE A 211 17.91 19.50 -17.67
CA ILE A 211 18.87 19.56 -16.56
C ILE A 211 18.09 19.81 -15.25
N PRO A 212 18.11 18.87 -14.28
CA PRO A 212 17.54 19.11 -12.96
C PRO A 212 18.37 20.13 -12.17
N PRO A 213 17.74 21.09 -11.46
CA PRO A 213 18.45 22.04 -10.59
C PRO A 213 19.26 21.36 -9.47
N ASP A 214 18.76 20.23 -8.96
CA ASP A 214 19.27 19.55 -7.78
C ASP A 214 20.19 18.35 -8.09
N ARG A 215 20.43 18.06 -9.38
CA ARG A 215 21.20 16.89 -9.87
C ARG A 215 20.76 15.57 -9.25
N ARG A 216 19.45 15.39 -9.08
CA ARG A 216 18.83 14.20 -8.48
C ARG A 216 18.44 13.18 -9.53
N PHE A 217 18.47 11.92 -9.13
CA PHE A 217 17.89 10.82 -9.88
C PHE A 217 16.99 9.98 -8.96
N GLN A 218 16.03 9.29 -9.57
CA GLN A 218 15.16 8.33 -8.92
C GLN A 218 15.27 6.97 -9.61
N VAL A 219 15.17 5.92 -8.81
CA VAL A 219 15.03 4.54 -9.27
C VAL A 219 13.58 4.12 -9.04
N VAL A 220 12.88 3.83 -10.12
CA VAL A 220 11.46 3.53 -10.17
C VAL A 220 11.27 2.04 -10.40
N SER A 221 10.55 1.38 -9.50
CA SER A 221 10.29 -0.05 -9.60
C SER A 221 9.22 -0.39 -10.65
N GLY A 222 8.24 0.50 -10.82
CA GLY A 222 7.15 0.33 -11.76
C GLY A 222 5.87 1.00 -11.27
N PRO A 223 4.76 0.77 -11.98
CA PRO A 223 3.48 1.36 -11.64
C PRO A 223 2.79 0.56 -10.53
N VAL A 224 2.16 1.29 -9.60
CA VAL A 224 1.28 0.75 -8.56
C VAL A 224 -0.09 1.37 -8.77
N THR A 225 -1.12 0.53 -8.90
CA THR A 225 -2.51 0.97 -9.01
C THR A 225 -3.31 0.51 -7.80
N TYR A 226 -4.01 1.43 -7.17
CA TYR A 226 -5.12 1.13 -6.28
C TYR A 226 -6.41 1.08 -7.09
N ILE A 227 -7.04 -0.09 -7.08
CA ILE A 227 -8.33 -0.32 -7.74
C ILE A 227 -9.37 -0.35 -6.66
N CYS A 228 -10.27 0.63 -6.72
CA CYS A 228 -11.46 0.57 -5.93
C CYS A 228 -12.65 0.18 -6.80
N ASP A 229 -13.26 -0.96 -6.49
CA ASP A 229 -14.36 -1.53 -7.26
C ASP A 229 -15.56 -1.85 -6.35
N PRO A 230 -16.54 -0.93 -6.27
CA PRO A 230 -17.79 -1.16 -5.53
C PRO A 230 -18.65 -2.29 -6.10
N ALA A 231 -18.53 -2.63 -7.39
CA ALA A 231 -19.30 -3.72 -8.00
C ALA A 231 -18.78 -5.09 -7.52
N SER A 232 -17.46 -5.24 -7.45
CA SER A 232 -16.82 -6.42 -6.84
C SER A 232 -16.69 -6.33 -5.32
N GLN A 233 -17.09 -5.20 -4.71
CA GLN A 233 -16.98 -4.90 -3.28
C GLN A 233 -15.55 -4.99 -2.72
N THR A 234 -14.54 -4.61 -3.49
CA THR A 234 -13.14 -4.73 -3.09
C THR A 234 -12.33 -3.45 -3.30
N LEU A 235 -11.32 -3.29 -2.44
CA LEU A 235 -10.19 -2.38 -2.66
C LEU A 235 -8.95 -3.24 -2.81
N THR A 236 -8.27 -3.14 -3.95
CA THR A 236 -7.08 -3.93 -4.25
C THR A 236 -5.89 -3.03 -4.61
N ARG A 237 -4.69 -3.44 -4.23
CA ARG A 237 -3.43 -2.85 -4.69
C ARG A 237 -2.84 -3.80 -5.75
N GLN A 238 -2.50 -3.28 -6.92
CA GLN A 238 -1.82 -4.01 -7.98
C GLN A 238 -0.48 -3.37 -8.33
N TRP A 239 0.53 -4.17 -8.66
CA TRP A 239 1.88 -3.71 -8.99
C TRP A 239 2.61 -4.68 -9.92
N GLY A 240 3.72 -4.24 -10.52
CA GLY A 240 4.56 -5.12 -11.36
C GLY A 240 3.98 -5.42 -12.75
N TYR A 241 3.11 -4.55 -13.25
CA TYR A 241 2.69 -4.52 -14.65
C TYR A 241 3.49 -3.45 -15.42
N ALA A 242 3.33 -3.41 -16.75
CA ALA A 242 4.11 -2.52 -17.61
C ALA A 242 3.71 -1.04 -17.45
N ILE A 243 4.69 -0.14 -17.53
CA ILE A 243 4.47 1.31 -17.59
C ILE A 243 3.95 1.68 -19.00
N THR A 244 2.76 2.26 -19.07
CA THR A 244 2.13 2.71 -20.33
C THR A 244 1.80 4.19 -20.29
N ALA A 245 1.86 4.86 -21.45
CA ALA A 245 1.53 6.28 -21.57
C ALA A 245 0.09 6.59 -21.13
N GLY A 246 -0.88 5.77 -21.55
CA GLY A 246 -2.24 5.79 -20.99
C GLY A 246 -2.34 4.96 -19.72
N GLN A 247 -3.14 5.42 -18.75
CA GLN A 247 -3.45 4.63 -17.55
C GLN A 247 -4.35 3.45 -17.93
N ALA A 248 -3.98 2.24 -17.53
CA ALA A 248 -4.78 1.05 -17.76
C ALA A 248 -5.89 0.93 -16.70
N THR A 249 -7.12 0.66 -17.12
CA THR A 249 -8.30 0.58 -16.24
C THR A 249 -9.18 -0.61 -16.60
N PRO A 250 -9.03 -1.78 -15.95
CA PRO A 250 -7.98 -2.15 -15.00
C PRO A 250 -6.62 -2.46 -15.67
N PRO A 251 -5.50 -2.40 -14.91
CA PRO A 251 -4.21 -2.93 -15.36
C PRO A 251 -4.28 -4.44 -15.67
N VAL A 252 -3.47 -4.88 -16.64
CA VAL A 252 -3.36 -6.28 -17.04
C VAL A 252 -2.03 -6.85 -16.54
N GLY A 253 -2.08 -8.02 -15.90
CA GLY A 253 -0.90 -8.70 -15.36
C GLY A 253 -0.44 -8.16 -14.01
N GLY A 254 0.82 -8.41 -13.68
CA GLY A 254 1.40 -8.03 -12.40
C GLY A 254 0.92 -8.89 -11.23
N ASN A 255 1.08 -8.35 -10.02
CA ASN A 255 0.68 -8.93 -8.75
C ASN A 255 -0.43 -8.09 -8.13
N GLY A 256 -1.28 -8.72 -7.32
CA GLY A 256 -2.38 -8.04 -6.62
C GLY A 256 -2.50 -8.47 -5.17
N ALA A 257 -2.92 -7.54 -4.31
CA ALA A 257 -3.26 -7.80 -2.91
C ALA A 257 -4.60 -7.14 -2.58
N LEU A 258 -5.49 -7.91 -1.95
CA LEU A 258 -6.74 -7.44 -1.41
C LEU A 258 -6.49 -6.65 -0.12
N LEU A 259 -7.00 -5.42 -0.05
CA LEU A 259 -6.84 -4.52 1.10
C LEU A 259 -8.10 -4.42 1.95
N ALA A 260 -9.26 -4.41 1.31
CA ALA A 260 -10.55 -4.38 2.00
C ALA A 260 -11.63 -5.08 1.16
N THR A 261 -12.60 -5.66 1.86
CA THR A 261 -13.83 -6.25 1.31
C THR A 261 -15.04 -5.49 1.83
N GLY A 262 -16.19 -5.67 1.18
CA GLY A 262 -17.42 -4.96 1.57
C GLY A 262 -17.38 -3.49 1.18
N VAL A 263 -16.56 -3.12 0.19
CA VAL A 263 -16.50 -1.74 -0.31
C VAL A 263 -17.81 -1.42 -1.03
N THR A 264 -18.52 -0.41 -0.56
CA THR A 264 -19.81 0.00 -1.14
C THR A 264 -19.76 1.38 -1.78
N GLU A 265 -18.86 2.23 -1.31
CA GLU A 265 -18.57 3.51 -1.94
C GLU A 265 -17.08 3.80 -1.82
N CYS A 266 -16.47 4.30 -2.88
CA CYS A 266 -15.12 4.80 -2.81
C CYS A 266 -14.75 5.74 -3.96
N GLY A 267 -13.74 6.56 -3.71
CA GLY A 267 -13.18 7.45 -4.71
C GLY A 267 -11.80 7.91 -4.34
N PHE A 268 -11.01 8.18 -5.38
CA PHE A 268 -9.73 8.87 -5.29
C PHE A 268 -9.86 10.25 -5.90
N ALA A 269 -9.18 11.23 -5.32
CA ALA A 269 -8.96 12.50 -5.98
C ALA A 269 -7.48 12.88 -5.87
N TYR A 270 -6.96 13.48 -6.93
CA TYR A 270 -5.61 14.03 -6.95
C TYR A 270 -5.67 15.49 -7.36
N ASN A 271 -5.11 16.36 -6.51
CA ASN A 271 -4.91 17.76 -6.80
C ASN A 271 -3.40 18.03 -6.86
N PRO A 272 -2.81 18.28 -8.05
CA PRO A 272 -1.39 18.55 -8.19
C PRO A 272 -0.94 19.90 -7.61
N ASN A 273 -1.88 20.76 -7.16
CA ASN A 273 -1.63 22.10 -6.63
C ASN A 273 -0.73 22.95 -7.55
N VAL A 274 -1.28 23.29 -8.73
CA VAL A 274 -0.59 23.93 -9.86
C VAL A 274 0.09 25.28 -9.54
N VAL A 275 -0.22 25.89 -8.39
CA VAL A 275 0.37 27.17 -7.94
C VAL A 275 1.66 26.94 -7.15
N ALA A 276 1.67 25.97 -6.22
CA ALA A 276 2.86 25.66 -5.43
C ALA A 276 3.83 24.72 -6.16
N GLN A 277 3.32 23.89 -7.09
CA GLN A 277 4.01 22.90 -7.96
C GLN A 277 4.92 21.88 -7.26
N ARG A 278 5.21 22.04 -5.97
CA ARG A 278 6.11 21.21 -5.17
C ARG A 278 5.39 20.16 -4.34
N ASN A 279 4.12 20.39 -4.00
CA ASN A 279 3.32 19.50 -3.15
C ASN A 279 1.96 19.25 -3.77
N GLY A 280 1.63 18.00 -4.08
CA GLY A 280 0.28 17.56 -4.44
C GLY A 280 -0.49 17.04 -3.22
N VAL A 281 -1.80 16.91 -3.36
CA VAL A 281 -2.67 16.27 -2.37
C VAL A 281 -3.44 15.14 -3.04
N VAL A 282 -3.31 13.94 -2.48
CA VAL A 282 -4.12 12.78 -2.83
C VAL A 282 -5.14 12.55 -1.71
N SER A 283 -6.38 12.29 -2.07
CA SER A 283 -7.41 11.88 -1.11
C SER A 283 -8.02 10.53 -1.47
N ILE A 284 -8.40 9.79 -0.43
CA ILE A 284 -9.18 8.57 -0.51
C ILE A 284 -10.43 8.73 0.34
N ARG A 285 -11.59 8.38 -0.23
CA ARG A 285 -12.83 8.15 0.49
C ARG A 285 -13.18 6.68 0.36
N LEU A 286 -13.43 6.01 1.48
CA LEU A 286 -13.72 4.57 1.54
C LEU A 286 -14.91 4.33 2.46
N GLN A 287 -15.95 3.67 1.95
CA GLN A 287 -17.09 3.22 2.72
C GLN A 287 -17.20 1.70 2.67
N LEU A 288 -17.11 1.06 3.83
CA LEU A 288 -17.30 -0.36 4.00
C LEU A 288 -18.70 -0.62 4.57
N THR A 289 -19.38 -1.63 4.03
CA THR A 289 -20.65 -2.12 4.55
C THR A 289 -20.56 -3.62 4.80
N GLN A 290 -21.05 -4.08 5.94
CA GLN A 290 -21.25 -5.50 6.24
C GLN A 290 -22.62 -5.70 6.87
N ALA A 291 -23.35 -6.75 6.44
CA ALA A 291 -24.61 -7.10 7.05
C ALA A 291 -24.40 -7.89 8.36
N ASP A 292 -25.25 -7.63 9.35
CA ASP A 292 -25.41 -8.48 10.53
C ASP A 292 -26.16 -9.80 10.14
N PRO A 293 -26.26 -10.79 11.05
CA PRO A 293 -27.01 -12.02 10.77
C PRO A 293 -28.52 -11.82 10.57
N ALA A 294 -29.07 -10.67 10.97
CA ALA A 294 -30.46 -10.28 10.77
C ALA A 294 -30.68 -9.53 9.43
N GLY A 295 -29.60 -9.27 8.67
CA GLY A 295 -29.63 -8.54 7.39
C GLY A 295 -29.54 -7.03 7.52
N THR A 296 -29.33 -6.47 8.72
CA THR A 296 -29.14 -5.03 8.92
C THR A 296 -27.75 -4.60 8.45
N PRO A 297 -27.62 -3.61 7.56
CA PRO A 297 -26.31 -3.16 7.09
C PRO A 297 -25.64 -2.24 8.12
N GLU A 298 -24.44 -2.61 8.54
CA GLU A 298 -23.53 -1.73 9.28
C GLU A 298 -22.57 -1.04 8.31
N ARG A 299 -22.38 0.27 8.47
CA ARG A 299 -21.55 1.08 7.57
C ARG A 299 -20.50 1.88 8.32
N VAL A 300 -19.30 1.95 7.74
CA VAL A 300 -18.20 2.77 8.22
C VAL A 300 -17.63 3.54 7.03
N THR A 301 -17.47 4.85 7.17
CA THR A 301 -16.89 5.72 6.15
C THR A 301 -15.63 6.38 6.68
N LEU A 302 -14.51 6.20 5.97
CA LEU A 302 -13.25 6.89 6.24
C LEU A 302 -12.89 7.82 5.09
N PHE A 303 -12.24 8.91 5.47
CA PHE A 303 -11.65 9.87 4.55
C PHE A 303 -10.22 10.17 5.00
N SER A 304 -9.29 10.20 4.07
CA SER A 304 -7.91 10.58 4.34
C SER A 304 -7.32 11.40 3.20
N GLN A 305 -6.42 12.31 3.57
CA GLN A 305 -5.66 13.14 2.66
C GLN A 305 -4.17 12.98 2.96
N VAL A 306 -3.38 12.90 1.90
CA VAL A 306 -1.96 12.63 1.96
C VAL A 306 -1.25 13.59 1.02
N HIS A 307 -0.21 14.25 1.53
CA HIS A 307 0.67 15.05 0.70
C HIS A 307 1.62 14.16 -0.09
N VAL A 308 1.77 14.48 -1.38
CA VAL A 308 2.78 13.88 -2.26
C VAL A 308 3.79 14.94 -2.67
N SER A 309 5.07 14.56 -2.70
CA SER A 309 6.12 15.45 -3.20
C SER A 309 6.10 15.48 -4.72
N ASN A 310 5.96 16.67 -5.29
CA ASN A 310 6.11 16.94 -6.72
C ASN A 310 7.44 17.65 -7.03
N VAL A 311 8.41 17.59 -6.10
CA VAL A 311 9.78 18.06 -6.31
C VAL A 311 10.61 16.94 -6.96
N PRO A 312 10.98 17.07 -8.26
CA PRO A 312 11.76 16.07 -8.97
C PRO A 312 13.26 16.06 -8.61
#